data_AF-A0A2A2W391-F1
#
_entry.id   AF-A0A2A2W391-F1
#
_cell.length_a   1.000
_cell.length_b   1.000
_cell.length_c   1.000
_cell.angle_alpha   90.00
_cell.angle_beta   90.00
_cell.angle_gamma   90.00
#
_symmetry.space_group_name_H-M   'P 1'
#
loop_
_entity.id
_entity.type
_entity.pdbx_description
1 polymer ?
#
loop_
_entity_poly.entity_id
_entity_poly.type
_entity_poly.pdbx_seq_one_letter_code
_entity_poly.pdbx_strand_id
1 'polypeptide(L)'
;MREAGFELDSSATDRFWTNDELAKFNIYARLGEVWPQVNQHTQPFKITTAAGELLEMPNTAAMADYVSAEEMDLHLKDVLTKAQAGEVRFVHFGFHFESAARFIMRVAQTLAKWEGSNQIRFMTLEQAAQEYRRQTHDNQP
;
A
#
# COMPACT_ATOMS: atom_id res chain seq x y z
N MET A 1 20.14 1.18 0.12
CA MET A 1 18.94 1.62 0.87
C MET A 1 19.30 1.96 2.31
N ARG A 2 19.59 0.99 3.19
CA ARG A 2 20.01 1.29 4.58
C ARG A 2 21.29 2.10 4.70
N GLU A 3 22.32 1.81 3.91
CA GLU A 3 23.57 2.60 3.87
C GLU A 3 23.35 4.08 3.55
N ALA A 4 22.26 4.40 2.83
CA ALA A 4 21.89 5.77 2.48
C ALA A 4 20.93 6.41 3.49
N GLY A 5 20.65 5.74 4.62
CA GLY A 5 19.78 6.24 5.68
C GLY A 5 18.28 5.98 5.48
N PHE A 6 17.87 5.28 4.42
CA PHE A 6 16.46 4.92 4.23
C PHE A 6 16.03 3.87 5.25
N GLU A 7 14.83 3.99 5.82
CA GLU A 7 14.28 3.02 6.79
C GLU A 7 13.00 2.33 6.31
N LEU A 8 12.51 2.78 5.16
CA LEU A 8 11.18 2.52 4.66
C LEU A 8 11.29 2.30 3.15
N ASP A 9 10.61 1.26 2.68
CA ASP A 9 10.36 0.98 1.28
C ASP A 9 8.86 0.71 1.09
N SER A 10 8.37 0.97 -0.12
CA SER A 10 6.95 0.86 -0.50
C SER A 10 6.85 0.45 -1.96
N SER A 11 7.82 -0.34 -2.42
CA SER A 11 8.01 -0.71 -3.81
C SER A 11 7.26 -1.99 -4.17
N ALA A 12 7.06 -2.89 -3.20
CA ALA A 12 6.46 -4.18 -3.45
C ALA A 12 4.98 -4.05 -3.77
N THR A 13 4.52 -4.80 -4.78
CA THR A 13 3.13 -4.73 -5.24
C THR A 13 2.62 -6.08 -5.73
N ASP A 14 1.32 -6.28 -5.58
CA ASP A 14 0.59 -7.44 -6.10
C ASP A 14 0.31 -7.31 -7.61
N ARG A 15 0.19 -8.46 -8.27
CA ARG A 15 -0.32 -8.64 -9.64
C ARG A 15 -1.84 -8.47 -9.75
N PHE A 16 -2.59 -8.46 -8.66
CA PHE A 16 -4.07 -8.36 -8.70
C PHE A 16 -4.55 -7.05 -9.33
N TRP A 17 -3.86 -5.94 -9.06
CA TRP A 17 -4.34 -4.59 -9.38
C TRP A 17 -4.04 -4.07 -10.77
N THR A 18 -3.59 -4.96 -11.63
CA THR A 18 -3.21 -4.65 -12.99
C THR A 18 -4.43 -4.62 -13.91
N ASN A 19 -4.42 -3.69 -14.85
CA ASN A 19 -5.45 -3.57 -15.88
C ASN A 19 -4.88 -3.99 -17.26
N ASP A 20 -5.74 -3.98 -18.28
CA ASP A 20 -5.38 -4.31 -19.66
C ASP A 20 -4.23 -3.46 -20.24
N GLU A 21 -3.97 -2.27 -19.69
CA GLU A 21 -2.83 -1.44 -20.10
C GLU A 21 -1.51 -2.00 -19.57
N LEU A 22 -1.47 -2.39 -18.30
CA LEU A 22 -0.29 -3.05 -17.72
C LEU A 22 -0.05 -4.43 -18.32
N ALA A 23 -1.11 -5.09 -18.82
CA ALA A 23 -1.00 -6.38 -19.49
C ALA A 23 -0.17 -6.43 -20.75
N LYS A 24 -0.02 -5.29 -21.41
CA LYS A 24 0.79 -5.16 -22.63
C LYS A 24 2.28 -5.19 -22.32
N PHE A 25 2.66 -4.89 -21.08
CA PHE A 25 4.03 -4.91 -20.62
C PHE A 25 4.22 -6.19 -19.82
N ASN A 26 5.29 -6.95 -20.06
CA ASN A 26 5.59 -8.21 -19.34
C ASN A 26 5.92 -8.00 -17.84
N ILE A 27 5.39 -6.92 -17.24
CA ILE A 27 5.45 -6.55 -15.83
C ILE A 27 4.81 -7.67 -15.00
N TYR A 28 3.75 -8.30 -15.47
CA TYR A 28 3.08 -9.40 -14.75
C TYR A 28 3.97 -10.54 -14.30
N ALA A 29 4.68 -11.14 -15.26
CA ALA A 29 5.57 -12.25 -14.96
C ALA A 29 6.65 -11.79 -13.98
N ARG A 30 7.17 -10.57 -14.19
CA ARG A 30 8.18 -9.98 -13.31
C ARG A 30 7.69 -9.66 -11.90
N LEU A 31 6.46 -9.20 -11.71
CA LEU A 31 5.92 -8.94 -10.37
C LEU A 31 5.87 -10.24 -9.55
N GLY A 32 5.42 -11.33 -10.16
CA GLY A 32 5.41 -12.65 -9.52
C GLY A 32 6.81 -13.22 -9.25
N GLU A 33 7.81 -12.88 -10.08
CA GLU A 33 9.20 -13.29 -9.87
C GLU A 33 9.89 -12.46 -8.77
N VAL A 34 9.66 -11.16 -8.73
CA VAL A 34 10.33 -10.23 -7.80
C VAL A 34 9.66 -10.27 -6.42
N TRP A 35 8.33 -10.31 -6.36
CA TRP A 35 7.56 -10.30 -5.11
C TRP A 35 6.57 -11.47 -5.02
N PRO A 36 7.06 -12.74 -5.03
CA PRO A 36 6.21 -13.93 -5.11
C PRO A 36 5.25 -14.11 -3.93
N GLN A 37 5.53 -13.47 -2.79
CA GLN A 37 4.75 -13.58 -1.56
C GLN A 37 3.84 -12.38 -1.32
N VAL A 38 3.93 -11.34 -2.16
CA VAL A 38 3.14 -10.13 -2.01
C VAL A 38 1.82 -10.28 -2.74
N ASN A 39 0.75 -10.03 -2.01
CA ASN A 39 -0.62 -10.00 -2.48
C ASN A 39 -1.33 -8.75 -1.93
N GLN A 40 -2.53 -8.46 -2.42
CA GLN A 40 -3.33 -7.30 -2.07
C GLN A 40 -3.76 -7.23 -0.60
N HIS A 41 -3.49 -8.26 0.21
CA HIS A 41 -3.74 -8.25 1.66
C HIS A 41 -2.47 -8.16 2.50
N THR A 42 -1.30 -8.20 1.86
CA THR A 42 0.00 -8.20 2.55
C THR A 42 0.14 -6.92 3.38
N GLN A 43 0.41 -7.11 4.67
CA GLN A 43 0.62 -6.02 5.63
C GLN A 43 2.13 -5.75 5.79
N PRO A 44 2.53 -4.64 6.45
CA PRO A 44 3.94 -4.28 6.52
C PRO A 44 4.81 -5.40 7.09
N PHE A 45 6.00 -5.55 6.52
CA PHE A 45 6.95 -6.59 6.90
C PHE A 45 8.38 -6.07 6.81
N LYS A 46 9.32 -6.77 7.47
CA LYS A 46 10.72 -6.38 7.43
C LYS A 46 11.47 -7.09 6.31
N ILE A 47 12.26 -6.34 5.56
CA ILE A 47 13.23 -6.85 4.59
C ILE A 47 14.62 -6.80 5.24
N THR A 48 15.31 -7.93 5.29
CA THR A 48 16.71 -7.99 5.75
C THR A 48 17.65 -7.71 4.59
N THR A 49 18.54 -6.74 4.76
CA THR A 49 19.63 -6.43 3.83
C THR A 49 20.97 -6.55 4.53
N ALA A 50 22.07 -6.62 3.76
CA ALA A 50 23.43 -6.61 4.34
C ALA A 50 23.70 -5.39 5.24
N ALA A 51 22.99 -4.30 5.01
CA ALA A 51 23.11 -3.05 5.75
C ALA A 51 22.04 -2.86 6.84
N GLY A 52 21.25 -3.90 7.13
CA GLY A 52 20.22 -3.91 8.17
C GLY A 52 18.79 -4.09 7.66
N GLU A 53 17.83 -3.97 8.56
CA GLU A 53 16.40 -4.15 8.27
C GLU A 53 15.74 -2.89 7.71
N LEU A 54 14.92 -3.06 6.67
CA LEU A 54 14.01 -2.05 6.13
C LEU A 54 12.57 -2.46 6.44
N LEU A 55 11.70 -1.48 6.70
CA LEU A 55 10.26 -1.72 6.73
C LEU A 55 9.70 -1.60 5.31
N GLU A 56 9.07 -2.65 4.81
CA GLU A 56 8.31 -2.64 3.56
C GLU A 56 6.84 -2.36 3.85
N MET A 57 6.24 -1.43 3.10
CA MET A 57 4.81 -1.12 3.10
C MET A 57 4.24 -1.49 1.72
N PRO A 58 3.76 -2.73 1.48
CA PRO A 58 3.54 -3.26 0.12
C PRO A 58 2.13 -3.03 -0.46
N ASN A 59 1.16 -2.60 0.36
CA ASN A 59 -0.25 -2.57 -0.06
C ASN A 59 -0.63 -1.29 -0.81
N THR A 60 -0.15 -1.18 -2.05
CA THR A 60 -0.29 0.01 -2.93
C THR A 60 -1.67 0.20 -3.54
N ALA A 61 -2.58 -0.79 -3.38
CA ALA A 61 -3.89 -0.84 -4.05
C ALA A 61 -3.84 -0.77 -5.60
N ALA A 62 -2.68 -1.08 -6.20
CA ALA A 62 -2.14 -0.36 -7.37
C ALA A 62 -2.22 1.14 -7.21
N MET A 63 -1.14 1.77 -7.63
CA MET A 63 -1.10 3.21 -7.83
C MET A 63 -2.40 3.68 -8.47
N ALA A 64 -2.98 4.76 -7.96
CA ALA A 64 -4.27 5.32 -8.39
C ALA A 64 -4.32 5.65 -9.90
N ASP A 65 -3.16 5.63 -10.55
CA ASP A 65 -2.99 5.69 -11.99
C ASP A 65 -3.67 4.53 -12.74
N TYR A 66 -3.77 3.36 -12.13
CA TYR A 66 -4.19 2.13 -12.79
C TYR A 66 -5.57 1.63 -12.36
N VAL A 67 -6.12 2.17 -11.28
CA VAL A 67 -7.42 1.76 -10.72
C VAL A 67 -8.45 2.88 -10.76
N SER A 68 -9.72 2.51 -10.81
CA SER A 68 -10.88 3.38 -10.68
C SER A 68 -11.18 3.72 -9.22
N ALA A 69 -11.99 4.76 -9.00
CA ALA A 69 -12.46 5.12 -7.66
C ALA A 69 -13.33 4.02 -7.00
N GLU A 70 -13.97 3.18 -7.81
CA GLU A 70 -14.75 2.03 -7.34
C GLU A 70 -13.85 0.90 -6.88
N GLU A 71 -12.81 0.56 -7.63
CA GLU A 71 -11.81 -0.45 -7.23
C GLU A 71 -11.08 -0.05 -5.96
N MET A 72 -10.69 1.23 -5.81
CA MET A 72 -10.09 1.73 -4.57
C MET A 72 -11.06 1.63 -3.37
N ASP A 73 -12.35 1.91 -3.58
CA ASP A 73 -13.38 1.80 -2.54
C ASP A 73 -13.61 0.33 -2.13
N LEU A 74 -13.66 -0.59 -3.11
CA LEU A 74 -13.75 -2.02 -2.85
C LEU A 74 -12.53 -2.53 -2.08
N HIS A 75 -11.34 -2.04 -2.39
CA HIS A 75 -10.12 -2.39 -1.66
C HIS A 75 -10.19 -1.98 -0.18
N LEU A 76 -10.59 -0.73 0.08
CA LEU A 76 -10.74 -0.24 1.46
C LEU A 76 -11.76 -1.09 2.24
N LYS A 77 -12.89 -1.43 1.62
CA LYS A 77 -13.91 -2.32 2.22
C LYS A 77 -13.36 -3.71 2.52
N ASP A 78 -12.61 -4.29 1.59
CA ASP A 78 -12.02 -5.62 1.78
C ASP A 78 -11.01 -5.63 2.93
N VAL A 79 -10.15 -4.61 2.99
CA VAL A 79 -9.17 -4.48 4.08
C VAL A 79 -9.87 -4.30 5.43
N LEU A 80 -10.91 -3.48 5.52
CA LEU A 80 -11.70 -3.33 6.74
C LEU A 80 -12.40 -4.64 7.14
N THR A 81 -12.96 -5.38 6.17
CA THR A 81 -13.62 -6.67 6.44
C THR A 81 -12.65 -7.72 6.97
N LYS A 82 -11.37 -7.63 6.59
CA LYS A 82 -10.30 -8.52 7.05
C LYS A 82 -9.62 -8.06 8.34
N ALA A 83 -9.90 -6.86 8.82
CA ALA A 83 -9.37 -6.38 10.10
C ALA A 83 -10.08 -7.09 11.25
N GLN A 84 -9.29 -7.69 12.14
CA GLN A 84 -9.79 -8.21 13.41
C GLN A 84 -10.08 -7.06 14.39
N ALA A 85 -10.84 -7.35 15.45
CA ALA A 85 -11.16 -6.34 16.46
C ALA A 85 -9.87 -5.76 17.09
N GLY A 86 -9.65 -4.45 16.91
CA GLY A 86 -8.46 -3.75 17.39
C GLY A 86 -7.23 -3.88 16.49
N GLU A 87 -7.29 -4.62 15.38
CA GLU A 87 -6.21 -4.70 14.40
C GLU A 87 -6.22 -3.45 13.52
N VAL A 88 -5.05 -2.84 13.35
CA VAL A 88 -4.85 -1.78 12.36
C VAL A 88 -4.22 -2.38 11.11
N ARG A 89 -4.85 -2.13 9.97
CA ARG A 89 -4.34 -2.53 8.65
C ARG A 89 -3.98 -1.30 7.83
N PHE A 90 -3.02 -1.49 6.93
CA PHE A 90 -2.41 -0.44 6.14
C PHE A 90 -2.73 -0.63 4.66
N VAL A 91 -3.11 0.48 4.03
CA VAL A 91 -3.33 0.66 2.59
C VAL A 91 -2.73 2.01 2.23
N HIS A 92 -2.05 2.10 1.10
CA HIS A 92 -1.59 3.38 0.58
C HIS A 92 -1.97 3.52 -0.89
N PHE A 93 -2.23 4.75 -1.32
CA PHE A 93 -2.52 5.09 -2.72
C PHE A 93 -1.38 5.96 -3.24
N GLY A 94 -0.50 5.37 -4.05
CA GLY A 94 0.52 6.12 -4.79
C GLY A 94 -0.02 6.65 -6.11
N PHE A 95 0.55 7.73 -6.65
CA PHE A 95 0.30 8.17 -8.02
C PHE A 95 1.51 8.95 -8.54
N HIS A 96 1.70 8.95 -9.86
CA HIS A 96 2.74 9.76 -10.49
C HIS A 96 2.28 11.20 -10.65
N PHE A 97 3.19 12.16 -10.46
CA PHE A 97 2.87 13.57 -10.67
C PHE A 97 2.50 13.84 -12.13
N GLU A 98 3.19 13.18 -13.06
CA GLU A 98 3.00 13.25 -14.50
C GLU A 98 1.57 12.88 -14.93
N SER A 99 0.91 12.01 -14.16
CA SER A 99 -0.44 11.52 -14.43
C SER A 99 -1.49 12.04 -13.44
N ALA A 100 -1.08 12.82 -12.43
CA ALA A 100 -1.94 13.32 -11.38
C ALA A 100 -3.13 14.11 -11.94
N ALA A 101 -2.92 14.98 -12.93
CA ALA A 101 -4.00 15.76 -13.55
C ALA A 101 -5.14 14.88 -14.10
N ARG A 102 -4.84 13.64 -14.49
CA ARG A 102 -5.82 12.68 -15.02
C ARG A 102 -6.48 11.83 -13.93
N PHE A 103 -5.75 11.49 -12.87
CA PHE A 103 -6.15 10.44 -11.93
C PHE A 103 -6.41 10.91 -10.50
N ILE A 104 -5.95 12.10 -10.10
CA ILE A 104 -6.11 12.61 -8.73
C ILE A 104 -7.58 12.74 -8.33
N MET A 105 -8.47 13.02 -9.30
CA MET A 105 -9.90 13.08 -9.06
C MET A 105 -10.49 11.74 -8.61
N ARG A 106 -9.89 10.61 -9.00
CA ARG A 106 -10.32 9.28 -8.54
C ARG A 106 -10.01 9.10 -7.06
N VAL A 107 -8.81 9.51 -6.65
CA VAL A 107 -8.41 9.53 -5.24
C VAL A 107 -9.38 10.42 -4.46
N ALA A 108 -9.60 11.66 -4.91
CA ALA A 108 -10.53 12.57 -4.25
C ALA A 108 -11.96 12.01 -4.13
N GLN A 109 -12.48 11.37 -5.18
CA GLN A 109 -13.79 10.71 -5.18
C GLN A 109 -13.86 9.54 -4.19
N THR A 110 -12.81 8.72 -4.11
CA THR A 110 -12.75 7.65 -3.11
C THR A 110 -12.71 8.24 -1.70
N LEU A 111 -11.83 9.21 -1.44
CA LEU A 111 -11.71 9.84 -0.12
C LEU A 111 -13.02 10.49 0.34
N ALA A 112 -13.75 11.15 -0.54
CA ALA A 112 -15.04 11.77 -0.22
C ALA A 112 -16.09 10.75 0.27
N LYS A 113 -16.04 9.49 -0.18
CA LYS A 113 -16.94 8.43 0.33
C LYS A 113 -16.65 8.03 1.78
N TRP A 114 -15.43 8.27 2.24
CA TRP A 114 -14.93 7.89 3.56
C TRP A 114 -14.75 9.09 4.49
N GLU A 115 -15.11 10.30 4.02
CA GLU A 115 -15.10 11.51 4.83
C GLU A 115 -16.04 11.34 6.03
N GLY A 116 -15.52 11.65 7.24
CA GLY A 116 -16.25 11.47 8.49
C GLY A 116 -16.31 10.03 9.03
N SER A 117 -15.74 9.05 8.33
CA SER A 117 -15.59 7.69 8.86
C SER A 117 -14.64 7.68 10.05
N ASN A 118 -15.04 7.03 11.14
CA ASN A 118 -14.15 6.73 12.28
C ASN A 118 -13.34 5.44 12.09
N GLN A 119 -13.53 4.73 10.97
CA GLN A 119 -12.86 3.46 10.67
C GLN A 119 -11.56 3.63 9.89
N ILE A 120 -11.35 4.80 9.27
CA ILE A 120 -10.18 5.09 8.43
C ILE A 120 -9.48 6.35 8.92
N ARG A 121 -8.15 6.32 8.93
CA ARG A 121 -7.30 7.48 9.23
C ARG A 121 -6.36 7.74 8.05
N PHE A 122 -6.44 8.92 7.47
CA PHE A 122 -5.51 9.35 6.43
C PHE A 122 -4.21 9.84 7.07
N MET A 123 -3.08 9.35 6.55
CA MET A 123 -1.75 9.67 7.05
C MET A 123 -0.72 9.56 5.93
N THR A 124 0.45 10.16 6.10
CA THR A 124 1.58 9.94 5.19
C THR A 124 2.15 8.54 5.37
N LEU A 125 2.96 8.08 4.42
CA LEU A 125 3.62 6.78 4.51
C LEU A 125 4.53 6.69 5.74
N GLU A 126 5.22 7.77 6.09
CA GLU A 126 6.08 7.87 7.27
C GLU A 126 5.28 7.78 8.56
N GLN A 127 4.12 8.44 8.63
CA GLN A 127 3.22 8.34 9.78
C GLN A 127 2.65 6.92 9.92
N ALA A 128 2.31 6.26 8.81
CA ALA A 128 1.89 4.86 8.80
C ALA A 128 3.00 3.92 9.30
N ALA A 129 4.24 4.14 8.85
CA ALA A 129 5.40 3.39 9.31
C ALA A 129 5.64 3.58 10.83
N GLN A 130 5.52 4.80 11.34
CA GLN A 130 5.62 5.07 12.77
C GLN A 130 4.52 4.38 13.58
N GLU A 131 3.28 4.40 13.10
CA GLU A 131 2.16 3.71 13.74
C GLU A 131 2.40 2.19 13.80
N TYR A 132 2.84 1.58 12.69
CA TYR A 132 3.18 0.16 12.65
C TYR A 132 4.29 -0.19 13.66
N ARG A 133 5.34 0.64 13.74
CA ARG A 133 6.43 0.45 14.71
C ARG A 133 5.92 0.54 16.14
N ARG A 134 5.05 1.50 16.45
CA ARG A 134 4.45 1.63 17.78
C ARG A 134 3.68 0.37 18.18
N GLN A 135 2.84 -0.16 17.28
CA GLN A 135 2.05 -1.37 17.55
C GLN A 135 2.89 -2.63 17.70
N THR A 136 4.04 -2.70 17.03
CA THR A 136 4.93 -3.87 17.13
C THR A 136 5.91 -3.77 18.30
N HIS A 137 6.25 -2.57 18.76
CA HIS A 137 7.03 -2.35 19.98
C HIS A 137 6.20 -2.48 21.26
N ASP A 138 4.95 -2.01 21.28
CA ASP A 138 4.04 -2.15 22.43
C ASP A 138 3.62 -3.63 22.68
N ASN A 139 3.97 -4.54 21.76
CA ASN A 139 3.68 -5.98 21.83
C ASN A 139 4.92 -6.86 22.14
N GLN A 140 6.05 -6.27 22.55
CA GLN A 140 7.16 -7.04 23.11
C GLN A 140 6.95 -7.20 24.64
N PRO A 141 6.82 -8.43 25.16
CA PRO A 141 6.65 -8.68 26.60
C PRO A 141 7.86 -8.29 27.44
#